data_AF-A0A8T0J1W5-F1
#
_entry.id   AF-A0A8T0J1W5-F1
#
_cell.length_a   1.000
_cell.length_b   1.000
_cell.length_c   1.000
_cell.angle_alpha   90.00
_cell.angle_beta   90.00
_cell.angle_gamma   90.00
#
_symmetry.space_group_name_H-M   'P 1'
#
loop_
_entity.id
_entity.type
_entity.pdbx_description
1 polymer ?
#
loop_
_entity_poly.entity_id
_entity_poly.type
_entity_poly.pdbx_seq_one_letter_code
_entity_poly.pdbx_strand_id
1 'polypeptide(L)'
;MGIGGTLTLVLLAVLTSAAIFNSVDAQKTTLLFAFGDSYADVGNRAKRGPNVGKGWVYPYGITWPQPRPAGRYSDGKTQTDWFADLLGLPIYPPPYLYSAGQDTSSGVNFAVGGSGVVYDNGQVSLGAQVDNFELFLRTDPYSKAELANSLTLVSVVGNDYLYFTGKTSAELFVFIERVVSGIQANLQRLYDLGLRNVMVANMFEIDCMPAFTASNGYTKCTGDYIPFVQVHNAFLLGAVQSINTNNPGARFIILDQFATFNRLITDGRNAGFKDGLKPCCAGTSNVTSCGDVDPSGKWLYTVCKHRGEAIFWDQMHPTMWAWHYIVGLYINEPRYLLLADAPTLKQWLQINDAVQEPVAAPMAPPDLSSAAGQVQAAFNYLLDKPQYSEALGLLQSLNMDALLSQYSSQVVTVFLPTNDAFTATDRAFIDRVFAQNKVNDVALYHVVKGYYDVNALVTGKPSSLASMTGEQVPVFYPPQGVFVGVNQQAKVIDGNLYTAPGQMVIHGIDHVLMPSGV
;
A
#
# COMPACT_ATOMS: atom_id res chain seq x y z
N MET A 1 -44.16 43.43 32.25
CA MET A 1 -44.94 42.45 31.47
C MET A 1 -44.46 42.56 30.02
N GLY A 2 -43.54 41.78 29.47
CA GLY A 2 -43.03 40.44 29.78
C GLY A 2 -42.97 39.70 28.45
N ILE A 3 -42.06 40.10 27.55
CA ILE A 3 -41.90 39.63 26.16
C ILE A 3 -41.23 38.23 26.13
N GLY A 4 -41.66 37.33 27.01
CA GLY A 4 -41.04 36.01 27.25
C GLY A 4 -41.84 34.83 26.72
N GLY A 5 -42.97 35.05 26.03
CA GLY A 5 -43.91 33.98 25.66
C GLY A 5 -43.77 33.40 24.26
N THR A 6 -43.07 34.08 23.33
CA THR A 6 -43.06 33.70 21.90
C THR A 6 -41.80 32.95 21.45
N LEU A 7 -40.72 32.96 22.23
CA LEU A 7 -39.49 32.22 21.88
C LEU A 7 -39.54 30.73 22.26
N THR A 8 -40.37 30.36 23.25
CA THR A 8 -40.45 29.00 23.79
C THR A 8 -41.26 28.03 22.91
N LEU A 9 -42.17 28.56 22.07
CA LEU A 9 -43.00 27.76 21.17
C LEU A 9 -42.31 27.44 19.82
N VAL A 10 -41.30 28.23 19.41
CA VAL A 10 -40.51 27.94 18.20
C VAL A 10 -39.46 26.86 18.48
N LEU A 11 -38.93 26.75 19.70
CA LEU A 11 -37.99 25.67 20.05
C LEU A 11 -38.65 24.28 20.15
N LEU A 12 -39.94 24.18 20.48
CA LEU A 12 -40.64 22.89 20.60
C LEU A 12 -41.05 22.29 19.25
N ALA A 13 -41.20 23.12 18.21
CA ALA A 13 -41.49 22.66 16.84
C ALA A 13 -40.23 22.20 16.07
N VAL A 14 -39.02 22.61 16.51
CA VAL A 14 -37.75 22.15 15.91
C VAL A 14 -37.28 20.82 16.53
N LEU A 15 -37.81 20.42 17.69
CA LEU A 15 -37.42 19.19 18.40
C LEU A 15 -38.29 17.96 18.10
N THR A 16 -39.28 18.07 17.21
CA THR A 16 -40.16 16.93 16.83
C THR A 16 -40.06 16.50 15.37
N SER A 17 -39.16 17.11 14.59
CA SER A 17 -38.76 16.62 13.26
C SER A 17 -37.52 15.72 13.30
N ALA A 18 -37.10 15.26 14.48
CA ALA A 18 -36.27 14.06 14.61
C ALA A 18 -37.16 12.86 14.25
N ALA A 19 -37.46 12.75 12.96
CA ALA A 19 -38.06 11.57 12.39
C ALA A 19 -37.25 10.37 12.85
N ILE A 20 -38.00 9.39 13.34
CA ILE A 20 -37.60 8.05 13.75
C ILE A 20 -36.56 7.53 12.76
N PHE A 21 -35.27 7.65 13.09
CA PHE A 21 -34.26 6.76 12.54
C PHE A 21 -34.52 5.42 13.23
N ASN A 22 -35.38 4.63 12.60
CA ASN A 22 -35.32 3.19 12.82
C ASN A 22 -33.86 2.81 12.64
N SER A 23 -33.25 2.32 13.71
CA SER A 23 -31.94 1.68 13.67
C SER A 23 -32.09 0.42 12.82
N VAL A 24 -32.04 0.59 11.49
CA VAL A 24 -31.83 -0.52 10.57
C VAL A 24 -30.41 -0.97 10.86
N ASP A 25 -30.28 -2.22 11.29
CA ASP A 25 -29.01 -2.90 11.51
C ASP A 25 -28.17 -2.74 10.24
N ALA A 26 -27.12 -1.90 10.30
CA ALA A 26 -26.32 -1.51 9.16
C ALA A 26 -25.46 -2.71 8.72
N GLN A 27 -25.87 -3.39 7.66
CA GLN A 27 -25.13 -4.53 7.13
C GLN A 27 -23.86 -4.01 6.45
N LYS A 28 -22.76 -4.01 7.21
CA LYS A 28 -21.40 -3.61 6.80
C LYS A 28 -21.07 -4.15 5.40
N THR A 29 -20.67 -3.29 4.46
CA THR A 29 -20.15 -3.75 3.17
C THR A 29 -18.92 -4.65 3.36
N THR A 30 -19.07 -5.94 3.06
CA THR A 30 -18.00 -6.94 3.12
C THR A 30 -17.49 -7.37 1.74
N LEU A 31 -18.11 -6.90 0.66
CA LEU A 31 -17.77 -7.28 -0.70
C LEU A 31 -17.07 -6.14 -1.44
N LEU A 32 -15.91 -6.45 -2.01
CA LEU A 32 -15.19 -5.60 -2.94
C LEU A 32 -15.00 -6.32 -4.27
N PHE A 33 -15.52 -5.74 -5.34
CA PHE A 33 -15.24 -6.15 -6.71
C PHE A 33 -14.27 -5.17 -7.36
N ALA A 34 -13.47 -5.65 -8.31
CA ALA A 34 -12.58 -4.79 -9.07
C ALA A 34 -12.55 -5.22 -10.54
N PHE A 35 -12.56 -4.24 -11.44
CA PHE A 35 -12.48 -4.39 -12.89
C PHE A 35 -11.47 -3.40 -13.44
N GLY A 36 -10.87 -3.71 -14.57
CA GLY A 36 -9.92 -2.81 -15.20
C GLY A 36 -8.60 -3.43 -15.58
N ASP A 37 -7.54 -2.65 -15.38
CA ASP A 37 -6.19 -2.97 -15.83
C ASP A 37 -5.19 -3.27 -14.69
N SER A 38 -3.89 -3.09 -14.94
CA SER A 38 -2.81 -3.39 -14.01
C SER A 38 -2.83 -2.56 -12.73
N TYR A 39 -3.55 -1.43 -12.71
CA TYR A 39 -3.67 -0.58 -11.53
C TYR A 39 -4.63 -1.16 -10.49
N ALA A 40 -5.55 -2.02 -10.92
CA ALA A 40 -6.48 -2.74 -10.07
C ALA A 40 -6.21 -4.25 -9.99
N ASP A 41 -5.40 -4.83 -10.88
CA ASP A 41 -5.11 -6.27 -10.95
C ASP A 41 -4.37 -6.80 -9.70
N VAL A 42 -4.84 -7.94 -9.18
CA VAL A 42 -4.27 -8.68 -8.04
C VAL A 42 -3.72 -10.05 -8.44
N GLY A 43 -3.59 -10.33 -9.73
CA GLY A 43 -2.95 -11.51 -10.28
C GLY A 43 -3.74 -12.31 -11.31
N ASN A 44 -4.60 -11.69 -12.13
CA ASN A 44 -5.36 -12.35 -13.19
C ASN A 44 -4.54 -12.71 -14.45
N ARG A 45 -3.21 -12.58 -14.38
CA ARG A 45 -2.28 -13.07 -15.40
C ARG A 45 -1.81 -14.49 -15.09
N ALA A 46 -1.27 -15.18 -16.09
CA ALA A 46 -0.68 -16.50 -15.92
C ALA A 46 0.47 -16.49 -14.89
N LYS A 47 0.45 -17.42 -13.93
CA LYS A 47 1.48 -17.54 -12.87
C LYS A 47 2.79 -18.15 -13.36
N ARG A 48 2.79 -18.88 -14.47
CA ARG A 48 3.93 -19.65 -15.00
C ARG A 48 3.85 -19.79 -16.53
N GLY A 49 4.96 -20.21 -17.14
CA GLY A 49 5.04 -20.50 -18.57
C GLY A 49 5.46 -19.29 -19.41
N PRO A 50 5.48 -19.41 -20.75
CA PRO A 50 5.98 -18.37 -21.65
C PRO A 50 5.18 -17.06 -21.59
N ASN A 51 3.93 -17.11 -21.13
CA ASN A 51 3.03 -15.96 -21.01
C ASN A 51 2.88 -15.46 -19.55
N VAL A 52 3.85 -15.78 -18.68
CA VAL A 52 3.83 -15.35 -17.28
C VAL A 52 3.65 -13.83 -17.16
N GLY A 53 2.70 -13.41 -16.32
CA GLY A 53 2.49 -11.99 -16.06
C GLY A 53 3.66 -11.40 -15.27
N LYS A 54 4.08 -10.17 -15.60
CA LYS A 54 5.19 -9.50 -14.91
C LYS A 54 4.99 -9.41 -13.39
N GLY A 55 3.76 -9.17 -12.92
CA GLY A 55 3.43 -9.17 -11.48
C GLY A 55 3.65 -10.51 -10.76
N TRP A 56 3.84 -11.62 -11.48
CA TRP A 56 4.19 -12.94 -10.93
C TRP A 56 5.70 -13.22 -10.94
N VAL A 57 6.51 -12.28 -11.44
CA VAL A 57 7.96 -12.41 -11.56
C VAL A 57 8.63 -11.53 -10.51
N TYR A 58 9.65 -12.04 -9.83
CA TYR A 58 10.44 -11.23 -8.90
C TYR A 58 11.16 -10.11 -9.68
N PRO A 59 11.19 -8.84 -9.23
CA PRO A 59 10.98 -8.37 -7.86
C PRO A 59 9.58 -7.81 -7.55
N TYR A 60 8.56 -8.06 -8.36
CA TYR A 60 7.20 -7.62 -8.02
C TYR A 60 6.76 -8.28 -6.70
N GLY A 61 6.18 -7.49 -5.78
CA GLY A 61 5.83 -7.94 -4.43
C GLY A 61 6.97 -7.97 -3.39
N ILE A 62 8.14 -7.39 -3.68
CA ILE A 62 9.30 -7.30 -2.76
C ILE A 62 9.08 -6.35 -1.56
N THR A 63 7.98 -5.64 -1.47
CA THR A 63 7.60 -4.88 -0.28
C THR A 63 6.44 -5.56 0.44
N TRP A 64 5.49 -6.11 -0.33
CA TRP A 64 4.40 -6.94 0.19
C TRP A 64 3.89 -7.89 -0.91
N PRO A 65 3.51 -9.15 -0.62
CA PRO A 65 3.43 -9.77 0.71
C PRO A 65 4.73 -10.40 1.20
N GLN A 66 5.77 -10.53 0.35
CA GLN A 66 7.00 -11.28 0.63
C GLN A 66 6.78 -12.77 1.02
N PRO A 67 7.76 -13.67 0.81
CA PRO A 67 8.94 -13.52 -0.03
C PRO A 67 8.62 -13.69 -1.54
N ARG A 68 7.35 -13.89 -1.92
CA ARG A 68 6.96 -14.27 -3.29
C ARG A 68 6.10 -13.20 -3.98
N PRO A 69 6.26 -13.03 -5.31
CA PRO A 69 5.34 -12.22 -6.09
C PRO A 69 3.89 -12.71 -5.96
N ALA A 70 2.96 -11.76 -5.87
CA ALA A 70 1.54 -12.03 -5.68
C ALA A 70 0.67 -11.57 -6.85
N GLY A 71 1.26 -11.32 -8.02
CA GLY A 71 0.53 -10.97 -9.24
C GLY A 71 0.25 -9.47 -9.44
N ARG A 72 0.63 -8.62 -8.47
CA ARG A 72 0.45 -7.16 -8.52
C ARG A 72 1.52 -6.51 -9.41
N TYR A 73 1.13 -5.50 -10.17
CA TYR A 73 2.04 -4.65 -10.93
C TYR A 73 2.59 -3.52 -10.04
N SER A 74 3.20 -3.87 -8.91
CA SER A 74 3.85 -2.95 -7.98
C SER A 74 4.91 -3.71 -7.15
N ASP A 75 5.67 -3.01 -6.31
CA ASP A 75 6.48 -3.66 -5.27
C ASP A 75 5.61 -4.20 -4.13
N GLY A 76 4.35 -3.81 -4.04
CA GLY A 76 3.44 -4.31 -3.01
C GLY A 76 1.96 -4.17 -3.36
N LYS A 77 1.18 -3.70 -2.38
CA LYS A 77 -0.27 -3.47 -2.50
C LYS A 77 -0.59 -2.47 -3.62
N THR A 78 -1.57 -2.82 -4.45
CA THR A 78 -2.15 -1.89 -5.45
C THR A 78 -3.34 -1.13 -4.87
N GLN A 79 -3.98 -0.29 -5.68
CA GLN A 79 -5.14 0.49 -5.27
C GLN A 79 -6.27 -0.39 -4.70
N THR A 80 -6.55 -1.55 -5.32
CA THR A 80 -7.57 -2.49 -4.84
C THR A 80 -7.24 -3.04 -3.46
N ASP A 81 -5.97 -3.37 -3.20
CA ASP A 81 -5.54 -3.91 -1.91
C ASP A 81 -5.72 -2.87 -0.79
N TRP A 82 -5.43 -1.59 -1.06
CA TRP A 82 -5.66 -0.50 -0.10
C TRP A 82 -7.15 -0.24 0.18
N PHE A 83 -8.03 -0.41 -0.81
CA PHE A 83 -9.47 -0.36 -0.54
C PHE A 83 -9.95 -1.54 0.28
N ALA A 84 -9.39 -2.74 0.08
CA ALA A 84 -9.68 -3.90 0.92
C ALA A 84 -9.28 -3.65 2.38
N ASP A 85 -8.10 -3.03 2.61
CA ASP A 85 -7.67 -2.60 3.94
C ASP A 85 -8.62 -1.57 4.56
N LEU A 86 -9.00 -0.55 3.78
CA LEU A 86 -9.89 0.52 4.23
C LEU A 86 -11.26 -0.01 4.68
N LEU A 87 -11.78 -1.01 3.97
CA LEU A 87 -13.04 -1.68 4.31
C LEU A 87 -12.90 -2.65 5.50
N GLY A 88 -11.67 -3.00 5.88
CA GLY A 88 -11.40 -4.00 6.91
C GLY A 88 -11.90 -5.39 6.50
N LEU A 89 -11.70 -5.77 5.23
CA LEU A 89 -12.15 -7.06 4.73
C LEU A 89 -11.39 -8.20 5.44
N PRO A 90 -12.07 -9.30 5.81
CA PRO A 90 -11.43 -10.43 6.47
C PRO A 90 -10.43 -11.16 5.56
N ILE A 91 -10.66 -11.10 4.24
CA ILE A 91 -9.78 -11.63 3.20
C ILE A 91 -9.73 -10.65 2.01
N TYR A 92 -8.60 -10.61 1.30
CA TYR A 92 -8.50 -9.84 0.06
C TYR A 92 -9.23 -10.58 -1.07
N PRO A 93 -9.97 -9.86 -1.95
CA PRO A 93 -10.63 -10.48 -3.11
C PRO A 93 -9.62 -11.26 -3.97
N PRO A 94 -9.82 -12.57 -4.21
CA PRO A 94 -8.93 -13.34 -5.08
C PRO A 94 -9.08 -12.90 -6.55
N PRO A 95 -8.03 -13.13 -7.38
CA PRO A 95 -8.15 -12.95 -8.83
C PRO A 95 -9.12 -13.99 -9.42
N TYR A 96 -10.06 -13.54 -10.25
CA TYR A 96 -11.06 -14.38 -10.94
C TYR A 96 -10.44 -15.60 -11.64
N LEU A 97 -9.29 -15.45 -12.30
CA LEU A 97 -8.60 -16.55 -12.99
C LEU A 97 -8.25 -17.73 -12.05
N TYR A 98 -8.11 -17.46 -10.74
CA TYR A 98 -7.78 -18.47 -9.73
C TYR A 98 -8.79 -18.51 -8.58
N SER A 99 -10.04 -18.04 -8.79
CA SER A 99 -11.06 -17.99 -7.73
C SER A 99 -11.77 -19.31 -7.50
N ALA A 100 -11.70 -20.26 -8.45
CA ALA A 100 -12.33 -21.57 -8.31
C ALA A 100 -11.79 -22.31 -7.08
N GLY A 101 -12.68 -22.64 -6.13
CA GLY A 101 -12.32 -23.29 -4.86
C GLY A 101 -11.59 -22.39 -3.85
N GLN A 102 -11.54 -21.08 -4.08
CA GLN A 102 -11.08 -20.10 -3.10
C GLN A 102 -12.26 -19.52 -2.32
N ASP A 103 -11.96 -18.90 -1.17
CA ASP A 103 -12.93 -18.11 -0.44
C ASP A 103 -13.20 -16.79 -1.17
N THR A 104 -14.46 -16.58 -1.58
CA THR A 104 -14.93 -15.37 -2.27
C THR A 104 -15.89 -14.57 -1.40
N SER A 105 -15.90 -14.79 -0.08
CA SER A 105 -16.80 -14.09 0.85
C SER A 105 -16.57 -12.59 0.94
N SER A 106 -15.43 -12.10 0.41
CA SER A 106 -15.12 -10.66 0.34
C SER A 106 -15.14 -10.07 -1.07
N GLY A 107 -15.73 -10.79 -2.02
CA GLY A 107 -15.80 -10.39 -3.43
C GLY A 107 -14.69 -11.03 -4.28
N VAL A 108 -14.56 -10.57 -5.52
CA VAL A 108 -13.63 -11.13 -6.52
C VAL A 108 -13.06 -10.00 -7.37
N ASN A 109 -11.79 -10.11 -7.75
CA ASN A 109 -11.14 -9.17 -8.65
C ASN A 109 -11.07 -9.73 -10.08
N PHE A 110 -11.67 -9.01 -11.02
CA PHE A 110 -11.72 -9.31 -12.45
C PHE A 110 -10.73 -8.47 -13.30
N ALA A 111 -10.06 -7.49 -12.70
CA ALA A 111 -9.11 -6.62 -13.40
C ALA A 111 -7.91 -7.40 -13.95
N VAL A 112 -7.44 -7.07 -15.15
CA VAL A 112 -6.35 -7.78 -15.85
C VAL A 112 -5.31 -6.81 -16.39
N GLY A 113 -4.04 -7.00 -15.99
CA GLY A 113 -2.92 -6.19 -16.46
C GLY A 113 -2.83 -6.11 -17.98
N GLY A 114 -2.85 -4.88 -18.52
CA GLY A 114 -2.85 -4.57 -19.94
C GLY A 114 -4.24 -4.47 -20.59
N SER A 115 -5.33 -4.64 -19.82
CA SER A 115 -6.69 -4.48 -20.31
C SER A 115 -6.97 -3.05 -20.77
N GLY A 116 -7.75 -2.94 -21.84
CA GLY A 116 -8.42 -1.72 -22.26
C GLY A 116 -9.86 -2.02 -22.65
N VAL A 117 -10.50 -1.06 -23.33
CA VAL A 117 -11.89 -1.14 -23.77
C VAL A 117 -11.99 -1.57 -25.23
N VAL A 118 -11.18 -0.95 -26.08
CA VAL A 118 -11.10 -1.19 -27.53
C VAL A 118 -9.93 -2.11 -27.85
N TYR A 119 -8.79 -1.87 -27.20
CA TYR A 119 -7.60 -2.69 -27.33
C TYR A 119 -7.25 -3.30 -25.97
N ASP A 120 -7.18 -4.63 -25.92
CA ASP A 120 -6.85 -5.39 -24.72
C ASP A 120 -5.45 -6.00 -24.77
N ASN A 121 -4.65 -5.73 -25.81
CA ASN A 121 -3.31 -6.30 -25.99
C ASN A 121 -3.31 -7.85 -25.92
N GLY A 122 -4.37 -8.47 -26.46
CA GLY A 122 -4.59 -9.92 -26.39
C GLY A 122 -4.90 -10.43 -24.98
N GLN A 123 -5.31 -9.53 -24.08
CA GLN A 123 -5.76 -9.82 -22.72
C GLN A 123 -7.29 -9.79 -22.65
N VAL A 124 -7.84 -9.91 -21.45
CA VAL A 124 -9.27 -9.82 -21.22
C VAL A 124 -9.68 -8.35 -21.16
N SER A 125 -10.37 -7.86 -22.19
CA SER A 125 -10.94 -6.51 -22.23
C SER A 125 -11.90 -6.23 -21.08
N LEU A 126 -12.18 -4.95 -20.78
CA LEU A 126 -13.15 -4.58 -19.76
C LEU A 126 -14.52 -5.25 -20.01
N GLY A 127 -14.96 -5.31 -21.28
CA GLY A 127 -16.22 -5.98 -21.65
C GLY A 127 -16.23 -7.46 -21.27
N ALA A 128 -15.14 -8.18 -21.59
CA ALA A 128 -15.00 -9.59 -21.26
C ALA A 128 -14.86 -9.82 -19.74
N GLN A 129 -14.31 -8.86 -18.98
CA GLN A 129 -14.31 -8.93 -17.52
C GLN A 129 -15.73 -8.84 -16.95
N VAL A 130 -16.59 -7.98 -17.51
CA VAL A 130 -18.01 -7.91 -17.14
C VAL A 130 -18.76 -9.19 -17.55
N ASP A 131 -18.45 -9.77 -18.71
CA ASP A 131 -18.99 -11.08 -19.12
C ASP A 131 -18.63 -12.18 -18.12
N ASN A 132 -17.38 -12.19 -17.66
CA ASN A 132 -16.90 -13.12 -16.64
C ASN A 132 -17.60 -12.93 -15.30
N PHE A 133 -17.88 -11.69 -14.90
CA PHE A 133 -18.65 -11.42 -13.68
C PHE A 133 -20.10 -11.90 -13.82
N GLU A 134 -20.76 -11.64 -14.94
CA GLU A 134 -22.10 -12.18 -15.21
C GLU A 134 -22.10 -13.71 -15.12
N LEU A 135 -21.11 -14.38 -15.72
CA LEU A 135 -20.97 -15.84 -15.63
C LEU A 135 -20.76 -16.31 -14.19
N PHE A 136 -19.91 -15.62 -13.43
CA PHE A 136 -19.65 -15.92 -12.03
C PHE A 136 -20.94 -15.84 -11.19
N LEU A 137 -21.76 -14.81 -11.39
CA LEU A 137 -23.02 -14.63 -10.67
C LEU A 137 -24.07 -15.71 -10.98
N ARG A 138 -23.96 -16.46 -12.08
CA ARG A 138 -24.88 -17.59 -12.36
C ARG A 138 -24.76 -18.74 -11.36
N THR A 139 -23.69 -18.76 -10.57
CA THR A 139 -23.54 -19.69 -9.44
C THR A 139 -24.31 -19.25 -8.18
N ASP A 140 -25.01 -18.11 -8.27
CA ASP A 140 -25.73 -17.43 -7.18
C ASP A 140 -24.89 -17.26 -5.90
N PRO A 141 -23.66 -16.73 -6.00
CA PRO A 141 -22.76 -16.65 -4.85
C PRO A 141 -23.15 -15.56 -3.85
N TYR A 142 -24.01 -14.61 -4.26
CA TYR A 142 -24.42 -13.45 -3.47
C TYR A 142 -25.88 -13.09 -3.71
N SER A 143 -26.56 -12.65 -2.66
CA SER A 143 -27.89 -12.07 -2.77
C SER A 143 -27.88 -10.71 -3.47
N LYS A 144 -29.04 -10.30 -3.99
CA LYS A 144 -29.22 -8.96 -4.60
C LYS A 144 -28.88 -7.82 -3.64
N ALA A 145 -29.16 -8.00 -2.35
CA ALA A 145 -28.86 -7.00 -1.32
C ALA A 145 -27.34 -6.86 -1.11
N GLU A 146 -26.62 -7.99 -1.04
CA GLU A 146 -25.15 -7.99 -0.94
C GLU A 146 -24.50 -7.33 -2.16
N LEU A 147 -24.99 -7.61 -3.38
CA LEU A 147 -24.50 -6.96 -4.60
C LEU A 147 -24.77 -5.45 -4.59
N ALA A 148 -25.98 -5.04 -4.20
CA ALA A 148 -26.35 -3.63 -4.11
C ALA A 148 -25.52 -2.88 -3.05
N ASN A 149 -25.14 -3.54 -1.96
CA ASN A 149 -24.34 -2.96 -0.88
C ASN A 149 -22.83 -3.12 -1.09
N SER A 150 -22.39 -3.89 -2.09
CA SER A 150 -20.98 -4.07 -2.40
C SER A 150 -20.31 -2.78 -2.88
N LEU A 151 -18.99 -2.70 -2.73
CA LEU A 151 -18.17 -1.66 -3.33
C LEU A 151 -17.48 -2.21 -4.57
N THR A 152 -17.39 -1.40 -5.63
CA THR A 152 -16.72 -1.80 -6.87
C THR A 152 -15.70 -0.76 -7.31
N LEU A 153 -14.47 -1.18 -7.65
CA LEU A 153 -13.47 -0.35 -8.32
C LEU A 153 -13.46 -0.66 -9.82
N VAL A 154 -13.47 0.36 -10.67
CA VAL A 154 -13.24 0.26 -12.11
C VAL A 154 -12.07 1.16 -12.50
N SER A 155 -11.00 0.58 -13.04
CA SER A 155 -9.77 1.31 -13.40
C SER A 155 -9.38 1.07 -14.86
N VAL A 156 -9.43 2.10 -15.70
CA VAL A 156 -9.00 2.04 -17.11
C VAL A 156 -8.12 3.26 -17.39
N VAL A 157 -6.82 3.12 -17.17
CA VAL A 157 -5.87 4.24 -17.09
C VAL A 157 -5.07 4.48 -18.37
N GLY A 158 -5.60 4.02 -19.51
CA GLY A 158 -5.14 4.48 -20.82
C GLY A 158 -4.35 3.49 -21.67
N ASN A 159 -4.42 2.19 -21.38
CA ASN A 159 -3.83 1.15 -22.26
C ASN A 159 -4.30 1.28 -23.72
N ASP A 160 -5.57 1.64 -23.96
CA ASP A 160 -6.11 1.90 -25.29
C ASP A 160 -5.29 2.94 -26.10
N TYR A 161 -4.79 3.98 -25.43
CA TYR A 161 -4.06 5.08 -26.07
C TYR A 161 -2.64 4.70 -26.47
N LEU A 162 -2.02 3.72 -25.80
CA LEU A 162 -0.69 3.22 -26.18
C LEU A 162 -0.68 2.57 -27.57
N TYR A 163 -1.84 2.14 -28.07
CA TYR A 163 -2.01 1.49 -29.38
C TYR A 163 -2.75 2.36 -30.39
N PHE A 164 -3.03 3.62 -30.05
CA PHE A 164 -3.66 4.53 -30.99
C PHE A 164 -2.67 4.92 -32.10
N THR A 165 -3.00 4.59 -33.35
CA THR A 165 -2.17 4.88 -34.53
C THR A 165 -2.68 6.03 -35.39
N GLY A 166 -3.73 6.73 -34.95
CA GLY A 166 -4.26 7.89 -35.67
C GLY A 166 -3.26 9.05 -35.69
N LYS A 167 -3.38 9.92 -36.68
CA LYS A 167 -2.40 10.98 -36.96
C LYS A 167 -2.93 12.38 -36.74
N THR A 168 -4.25 12.52 -36.56
CA THR A 168 -4.92 13.80 -36.41
C THR A 168 -5.62 13.89 -35.06
N SER A 169 -5.77 15.11 -34.55
CA SER A 169 -6.55 15.36 -33.32
C SER A 169 -8.00 14.89 -33.48
N ALA A 170 -8.60 15.02 -34.65
CA ALA A 170 -9.96 14.55 -34.93
C ALA A 170 -10.10 13.02 -34.76
N GLU A 171 -9.16 12.24 -35.29
CA GLU A 171 -9.12 10.78 -35.07
C GLU A 171 -8.96 10.43 -33.58
N LEU A 172 -8.14 11.21 -32.86
CA LEU A 172 -7.95 11.02 -31.42
C LEU A 172 -9.23 11.32 -30.64
N PHE A 173 -9.96 12.39 -30.96
CA PHE A 173 -11.25 12.70 -30.34
C PHE A 173 -12.28 11.58 -30.55
N VAL A 174 -12.41 11.07 -31.78
CA VAL A 174 -13.31 9.93 -32.09
C VAL A 174 -12.89 8.69 -31.31
N PHE A 175 -11.58 8.45 -31.17
CA PHE A 175 -11.07 7.33 -30.40
C PHE A 175 -11.36 7.47 -28.90
N ILE A 176 -11.20 8.66 -28.32
CA ILE A 176 -11.58 8.95 -26.93
C ILE A 176 -13.07 8.69 -26.72
N GLU A 177 -13.93 9.18 -27.61
CA GLU A 177 -15.38 8.95 -27.53
C GLU A 177 -15.70 7.46 -27.54
N ARG A 178 -15.05 6.67 -28.41
CA ARG A 178 -15.22 5.22 -28.47
C ARG A 178 -14.80 4.53 -27.18
N VAL A 179 -13.65 4.88 -26.62
CA VAL A 179 -13.15 4.32 -25.34
C VAL A 179 -14.12 4.66 -24.21
N VAL A 180 -14.47 5.94 -24.03
CA VAL A 180 -15.37 6.36 -22.94
C VAL A 180 -16.77 5.78 -23.08
N SER A 181 -17.31 5.70 -24.30
CA SER A 181 -18.60 5.06 -24.55
C SER A 181 -18.58 3.57 -24.18
N GLY A 182 -17.47 2.87 -24.44
CA GLY A 182 -17.31 1.49 -24.00
C GLY A 182 -17.15 1.34 -22.48
N ILE A 183 -16.50 2.30 -21.80
CA ILE A 183 -16.51 2.37 -20.33
C ILE A 183 -17.95 2.54 -19.83
N GLN A 184 -18.67 3.54 -20.35
CA GLN A 184 -20.06 3.83 -19.97
C GLN A 184 -20.98 2.63 -20.16
N ALA A 185 -20.88 1.94 -21.30
CA ALA A 185 -21.67 0.75 -21.57
C ALA A 185 -21.40 -0.36 -20.54
N ASN A 186 -20.15 -0.58 -20.16
CA ASN A 186 -19.80 -1.58 -19.15
C ASN A 186 -20.20 -1.15 -17.73
N LEU A 187 -20.15 0.14 -17.40
CA LEU A 187 -20.69 0.68 -16.15
C LEU A 187 -22.22 0.47 -16.05
N GLN A 188 -22.94 0.68 -17.16
CA GLN A 188 -24.38 0.38 -17.22
C GLN A 188 -24.64 -1.11 -16.99
N ARG A 189 -23.87 -2.00 -17.63
CA ARG A 189 -24.00 -3.44 -17.42
C ARG A 189 -23.72 -3.85 -15.97
N LEU A 190 -22.70 -3.29 -15.33
CA LEU A 190 -22.41 -3.53 -13.91
C LEU A 190 -23.57 -3.07 -13.01
N TYR A 191 -24.20 -1.94 -13.33
CA TYR A 191 -25.43 -1.51 -12.67
C TYR A 191 -26.58 -2.51 -12.89
N ASP A 192 -26.80 -2.96 -14.13
CA ASP A 192 -27.87 -3.91 -14.47
C ASP A 192 -27.68 -5.26 -13.75
N LEU A 193 -26.42 -5.65 -13.49
CA LEU A 193 -26.03 -6.84 -12.71
C LEU A 193 -26.17 -6.68 -11.19
N GLY A 194 -26.59 -5.49 -10.71
CA GLY A 194 -26.95 -5.26 -9.31
C GLY A 194 -25.99 -4.40 -8.51
N LEU A 195 -24.87 -3.97 -9.08
CA LEU A 195 -23.90 -3.11 -8.39
C LEU A 195 -24.43 -1.68 -8.30
N ARG A 196 -24.32 -1.04 -7.13
CA ARG A 196 -24.82 0.33 -6.92
C ARG A 196 -23.73 1.32 -6.52
N ASN A 197 -22.73 0.88 -5.77
CA ASN A 197 -21.63 1.73 -5.30
C ASN A 197 -20.37 1.45 -6.12
N VAL A 198 -20.08 2.31 -7.09
CA VAL A 198 -18.99 2.09 -8.05
C VAL A 198 -18.04 3.30 -8.07
N MET A 199 -16.78 3.04 -7.80
CA MET A 199 -15.68 3.99 -7.90
C MET A 199 -14.99 3.81 -9.24
N VAL A 200 -15.00 4.86 -10.06
CA VAL A 200 -14.36 4.86 -11.39
C VAL A 200 -13.12 5.73 -11.32
N ALA A 201 -11.94 5.16 -11.53
CA ALA A 201 -10.72 5.95 -11.61
C ALA A 201 -10.66 6.69 -12.95
N ASN A 202 -10.45 8.01 -12.91
CA ASN A 202 -10.14 8.76 -14.12
C ASN A 202 -8.67 8.55 -14.54
N MET A 203 -8.31 9.04 -15.72
CA MET A 203 -6.96 8.87 -16.25
C MET A 203 -6.03 9.96 -15.69
N PHE A 204 -4.85 9.57 -15.21
CA PHE A 204 -3.83 10.54 -14.81
C PHE A 204 -2.99 11.01 -16.02
N GLU A 205 -2.10 11.99 -15.79
CA GLU A 205 -1.13 12.45 -16.79
C GLU A 205 -0.14 11.33 -17.14
N ILE A 206 -0.49 10.52 -18.15
CA ILE A 206 0.29 9.32 -18.51
C ILE A 206 1.72 9.66 -18.94
N ASP A 207 1.96 10.88 -19.43
CA ASP A 207 3.28 11.38 -19.84
C ASP A 207 4.19 11.77 -18.66
N CYS A 208 3.68 11.67 -17.44
CA CYS A 208 4.49 11.66 -16.22
C CYS A 208 5.07 10.28 -15.91
N MET A 209 4.60 9.20 -16.53
CA MET A 209 5.17 7.87 -16.30
C MET A 209 6.65 7.84 -16.73
N PRO A 210 7.49 7.05 -16.05
CA PRO A 210 8.91 6.97 -16.38
C PRO A 210 9.19 6.56 -17.83
N ALA A 211 8.32 5.76 -18.45
CA ALA A 211 8.42 5.38 -19.87
C ALA A 211 8.51 6.59 -20.81
N PHE A 212 7.83 7.70 -20.50
CA PHE A 212 7.83 8.92 -21.31
C PHE A 212 8.92 9.91 -20.85
N THR A 213 9.12 10.02 -19.53
CA THR A 213 10.06 10.99 -18.95
C THR A 213 11.52 10.52 -18.99
N ALA A 214 11.80 9.25 -19.30
CA ALA A 214 13.15 8.73 -19.48
C ALA A 214 13.99 9.57 -20.47
N SER A 215 13.36 10.07 -21.54
CA SER A 215 13.98 10.93 -22.55
C SER A 215 14.54 12.25 -22.00
N ASN A 216 13.97 12.74 -20.90
CA ASN A 216 14.37 13.96 -20.22
C ASN A 216 15.05 13.70 -18.86
N GLY A 217 15.48 12.45 -18.61
CA GLY A 217 16.13 12.05 -17.37
C GLY A 217 15.21 12.03 -16.15
N TYR A 218 13.91 11.80 -16.34
CA TYR A 218 12.90 11.70 -15.28
C TYR A 218 12.67 13.02 -14.52
N THR A 219 12.89 14.16 -15.17
CA THR A 219 12.88 15.47 -14.50
C THR A 219 11.51 16.13 -14.47
N LYS A 220 10.68 15.89 -15.48
CA LYS A 220 9.34 16.46 -15.61
C LYS A 220 8.47 15.62 -16.55
N CYS A 221 7.15 15.73 -16.42
CA CYS A 221 6.21 15.22 -17.41
C CYS A 221 6.47 15.90 -18.77
N THR A 222 6.28 15.19 -19.87
CA THR A 222 6.62 15.75 -21.20
C THR A 222 5.60 16.78 -21.68
N GLY A 223 4.34 16.65 -21.27
CA GLY A 223 3.23 17.55 -21.64
C GLY A 223 2.60 17.20 -22.98
N ASP A 224 3.08 16.18 -23.67
CA ASP A 224 2.62 15.81 -25.02
C ASP A 224 1.22 15.19 -25.01
N TYR A 225 0.78 14.66 -23.86
CA TYR A 225 -0.43 13.86 -23.73
C TYR A 225 -1.55 14.57 -22.93
N ILE A 226 -1.22 15.67 -22.23
CA ILE A 226 -2.16 16.43 -21.38
C ILE A 226 -3.49 16.78 -22.08
N PRO A 227 -3.50 17.33 -23.32
CA PRO A 227 -4.75 17.81 -23.92
C PRO A 227 -5.82 16.72 -24.09
N PHE A 228 -5.45 15.48 -24.43
CA PHE A 228 -6.46 14.43 -24.61
C PHE A 228 -6.82 13.73 -23.30
N VAL A 229 -5.90 13.68 -22.32
CA VAL A 229 -6.22 13.18 -20.97
C VAL A 229 -7.35 14.01 -20.36
N GLN A 230 -7.27 15.33 -20.48
CA GLN A 230 -8.32 16.23 -20.01
C GLN A 230 -9.66 16.00 -20.74
N VAL A 231 -9.61 15.77 -22.05
CA VAL A 231 -10.82 15.47 -22.85
C VAL A 231 -11.43 14.13 -22.44
N HIS A 232 -10.61 13.08 -22.28
CA HIS A 232 -11.07 11.78 -21.77
C HIS A 232 -11.75 11.94 -20.41
N ASN A 233 -11.11 12.62 -19.46
CA ASN A 233 -11.64 12.79 -18.11
C ASN A 233 -12.94 13.60 -18.11
N ALA A 234 -13.07 14.61 -18.97
CA ALA A 234 -14.32 15.37 -19.13
C ALA A 234 -15.45 14.50 -19.69
N PHE A 235 -15.16 13.66 -20.69
CA PHE A 235 -16.14 12.74 -21.27
C PHE A 235 -16.54 11.66 -20.25
N LEU A 236 -15.58 11.13 -19.50
CA LEU A 236 -15.82 10.14 -18.44
C LEU A 236 -16.71 10.71 -17.33
N LEU A 237 -16.46 11.97 -16.92
CA LEU A 237 -17.32 12.68 -15.96
C LEU A 237 -18.77 12.74 -16.45
N GLY A 238 -18.99 13.14 -17.71
CA GLY A 238 -20.31 13.17 -18.32
C GLY A 238 -20.96 11.78 -18.39
N ALA A 239 -20.19 10.75 -18.73
CA ALA A 239 -20.66 9.37 -18.80
C ALA A 239 -21.12 8.83 -17.44
N VAL A 240 -20.32 9.02 -16.39
CA VAL A 240 -20.68 8.59 -15.02
C VAL A 240 -21.88 9.39 -14.50
N GLN A 241 -21.93 10.71 -14.76
CA GLN A 241 -23.07 11.54 -14.40
C GLN A 241 -24.36 11.08 -15.10
N SER A 242 -24.27 10.66 -16.36
CA SER A 242 -25.38 10.09 -17.11
C SER A 242 -25.88 8.78 -16.49
N ILE A 243 -24.97 7.90 -16.06
CA ILE A 243 -25.34 6.67 -15.34
C ILE A 243 -26.13 7.03 -14.08
N ASN A 244 -25.61 7.91 -13.22
CA ASN A 244 -26.30 8.30 -11.98
C ASN A 244 -27.68 8.94 -12.23
N THR A 245 -27.81 9.76 -13.27
CA THR A 245 -29.07 10.45 -13.59
C THR A 245 -30.14 9.48 -14.10
N ASN A 246 -29.74 8.49 -14.90
CA ASN A 246 -30.68 7.59 -15.58
C ASN A 246 -31.01 6.33 -14.79
N ASN A 247 -30.26 6.02 -13.73
CA ASN A 247 -30.34 4.76 -13.00
C ASN A 247 -30.64 4.99 -11.51
N PRO A 248 -31.90 4.84 -11.06
CA PRO A 248 -32.28 5.08 -9.67
C PRO A 248 -31.47 4.24 -8.68
N GLY A 249 -30.85 4.91 -7.71
CA GLY A 249 -30.03 4.25 -6.68
C GLY A 249 -28.60 3.94 -7.11
N ALA A 250 -28.18 4.30 -8.33
CA ALA A 250 -26.77 4.34 -8.70
C ALA A 250 -26.04 5.42 -7.90
N ARG A 251 -24.91 5.04 -7.30
CA ARG A 251 -24.00 5.91 -6.56
C ARG A 251 -22.62 5.73 -7.15
N PHE A 252 -22.43 6.22 -8.38
CA PHE A 252 -21.16 6.06 -9.08
C PHE A 252 -20.36 7.33 -8.89
N ILE A 253 -19.12 7.21 -8.43
CA ILE A 253 -18.22 8.33 -8.18
C ILE A 253 -16.97 8.22 -9.02
N ILE A 254 -16.29 9.35 -9.22
CA ILE A 254 -14.97 9.36 -9.84
C ILE A 254 -13.90 9.56 -8.78
N LEU A 255 -12.91 8.68 -8.76
CA LEU A 255 -11.64 8.89 -8.08
C LEU A 255 -10.80 9.78 -8.99
N ASP A 256 -10.53 11.03 -8.56
CA ASP A 256 -9.77 11.99 -9.37
C ASP A 256 -8.27 11.70 -9.31
N GLN A 257 -7.89 10.61 -9.97
CA GLN A 257 -6.53 10.12 -10.12
C GLN A 257 -5.63 11.15 -10.82
N PHE A 258 -6.15 11.90 -11.78
CA PHE A 258 -5.44 13.02 -12.39
C PHE A 258 -4.93 14.01 -11.33
N ALA A 259 -5.84 14.53 -10.51
CA ALA A 259 -5.48 15.54 -9.53
C ALA A 259 -4.61 14.97 -8.38
N THR A 260 -4.84 13.72 -7.95
CA THR A 260 -4.02 13.10 -6.87
C THR A 260 -2.61 12.76 -7.33
N PHE A 261 -2.41 12.29 -8.56
CA PHE A 261 -1.07 12.09 -9.11
C PHE A 261 -0.34 13.42 -9.28
N ASN A 262 -1.01 14.47 -9.79
CA ASN A 262 -0.40 15.79 -9.91
C ASN A 262 0.04 16.34 -8.54
N ARG A 263 -0.77 16.12 -7.50
CA ARG A 263 -0.42 16.43 -6.12
C ARG A 263 0.79 15.62 -5.64
N LEU A 264 0.82 14.31 -5.89
CA LEU A 264 1.95 13.45 -5.52
C LEU A 264 3.24 13.86 -6.24
N ILE A 265 3.18 14.22 -7.52
CA ILE A 265 4.34 14.63 -8.30
C ILE A 265 4.86 15.99 -7.84
N THR A 266 3.97 16.94 -7.57
CA THR A 266 4.33 18.32 -7.19
C THR A 266 4.83 18.39 -5.75
N ASP A 267 4.12 17.76 -4.81
CA ASP A 267 4.37 17.91 -3.37
C ASP A 267 4.91 16.65 -2.69
N GLY A 268 5.06 15.54 -3.43
CA GLY A 268 5.46 14.24 -2.87
C GLY A 268 6.80 14.25 -2.17
N ARG A 269 7.71 15.16 -2.53
CA ARG A 269 8.98 15.32 -1.80
C ARG A 269 8.77 15.65 -0.32
N ASN A 270 7.74 16.44 0.01
CA ASN A 270 7.40 16.75 1.40
C ASN A 270 6.78 15.54 2.12
N ALA A 271 6.23 14.59 1.36
CA ALA A 271 5.69 13.33 1.86
C ALA A 271 6.73 12.18 1.84
N GLY A 272 8.00 12.48 1.56
CA GLY A 272 9.10 11.50 1.55
C GLY A 272 9.46 10.90 0.20
N PHE A 273 8.74 11.24 -0.89
CA PHE A 273 9.05 10.78 -2.25
C PHE A 273 10.19 11.60 -2.88
N LYS A 274 11.43 11.13 -2.73
CA LYS A 274 12.63 11.88 -3.11
C LYS A 274 13.13 11.59 -4.53
N ASP A 275 12.76 10.44 -5.09
CA ASP A 275 13.27 9.97 -6.39
C ASP A 275 12.61 10.65 -7.60
N GLY A 276 11.63 11.53 -7.37
CA GLY A 276 10.88 12.20 -8.45
C GLY A 276 10.17 11.19 -9.34
N LEU A 277 10.30 11.35 -10.66
CA LEU A 277 9.67 10.47 -11.66
C LEU A 277 10.55 9.27 -12.05
N LYS A 278 11.67 9.05 -11.36
CA LYS A 278 12.55 7.91 -11.66
C LYS A 278 11.90 6.60 -11.17
N PRO A 279 11.94 5.51 -11.97
CA PRO A 279 11.40 4.24 -11.52
C PRO A 279 12.38 3.57 -10.54
N CYS A 280 11.86 2.92 -9.51
CA CYS A 280 12.68 2.18 -8.57
C CYS A 280 13.30 0.93 -9.20
N CYS A 281 12.55 0.22 -10.05
CA CYS A 281 12.97 -0.98 -10.76
C CYS A 281 13.11 -0.70 -12.26
N ALA A 282 14.33 -0.83 -12.78
CA ALA A 282 14.63 -0.52 -14.16
C ALA A 282 15.58 -1.56 -14.77
N GLY A 283 15.36 -1.90 -16.04
CA GLY A 283 16.29 -2.73 -16.79
C GLY A 283 17.69 -2.12 -16.85
N THR A 284 18.69 -2.98 -16.95
CA THR A 284 20.12 -2.60 -17.08
C THR A 284 20.48 -2.08 -18.47
N SER A 285 19.61 -2.29 -19.46
CA SER A 285 19.73 -1.84 -20.85
C SER A 285 18.37 -1.41 -21.42
N ASN A 286 18.38 -0.79 -22.59
CA ASN A 286 17.17 -0.37 -23.31
C ASN A 286 16.28 -1.52 -23.83
N VAL A 287 16.77 -2.76 -23.82
CA VAL A 287 16.01 -3.95 -24.24
C VAL A 287 15.59 -4.85 -23.08
N THR A 288 15.88 -4.44 -21.85
CA THR A 288 15.56 -5.18 -20.63
C THR A 288 14.60 -4.38 -19.77
N SER A 289 13.77 -5.07 -19.00
CA SER A 289 12.74 -4.52 -18.12
C SER A 289 12.89 -5.02 -16.69
N CYS A 290 12.14 -4.42 -15.77
CA CYS A 290 12.02 -4.95 -14.40
C CYS A 290 11.59 -6.43 -14.43
N GLY A 291 12.28 -7.26 -13.66
CA GLY A 291 12.02 -8.71 -13.56
C GLY A 291 12.62 -9.57 -14.69
N ASP A 292 13.34 -8.99 -15.65
CA ASP A 292 14.05 -9.78 -16.67
C ASP A 292 15.30 -10.47 -16.10
N VAL A 293 15.53 -11.70 -16.53
CA VAL A 293 16.73 -12.49 -16.19
C VAL A 293 17.37 -13.04 -17.46
N ASP A 294 18.69 -13.25 -17.43
CA ASP A 294 19.38 -13.93 -18.51
C ASP A 294 19.20 -15.47 -18.40
N PRO A 295 19.68 -16.27 -19.39
CA PRO A 295 19.56 -17.72 -19.34
C PRO A 295 20.24 -18.39 -18.14
N SER A 296 21.16 -17.71 -17.44
CA SER A 296 21.80 -18.19 -16.22
C SER A 296 21.02 -17.83 -14.95
N GLY A 297 19.93 -17.07 -15.08
CA GLY A 297 19.11 -16.58 -13.97
C GLY A 297 19.63 -15.30 -13.34
N LYS A 298 20.65 -14.65 -13.92
CA LYS A 298 21.15 -13.36 -13.43
C LYS A 298 20.16 -12.26 -13.76
N TRP A 299 19.93 -11.36 -12.80
CA TRP A 299 19.04 -10.22 -12.98
C TRP A 299 19.57 -9.26 -14.04
N LEU A 300 18.69 -8.82 -14.93
CA LEU A 300 18.94 -7.82 -15.97
C LEU A 300 18.28 -6.48 -15.63
N TYR A 301 18.02 -6.25 -14.35
CA TYR A 301 17.44 -5.03 -13.82
C TYR A 301 18.14 -4.63 -12.52
N THR A 302 17.91 -3.38 -12.14
CA THR A 302 18.31 -2.79 -10.85
C THR A 302 17.07 -2.43 -10.05
N VAL A 303 17.18 -2.44 -8.73
CA VAL A 303 16.13 -1.99 -7.80
C VAL A 303 16.73 -0.93 -6.89
N CYS A 304 16.01 0.18 -6.67
CA CYS A 304 16.44 1.26 -5.80
C CYS A 304 16.60 0.80 -4.34
N LYS A 305 17.50 1.45 -3.58
CA LYS A 305 17.75 1.12 -2.17
C LYS A 305 16.55 1.45 -1.29
N HIS A 306 15.91 2.59 -1.53
CA HIS A 306 14.82 3.14 -0.70
C HIS A 306 13.48 3.13 -1.44
N ARG A 307 12.85 1.96 -1.53
CA ARG A 307 11.58 1.77 -2.27
C ARG A 307 10.44 2.70 -1.83
N GLY A 308 10.39 3.07 -0.55
CA GLY A 308 9.40 4.00 0.00
C GLY A 308 9.59 5.47 -0.42
N GLU A 309 10.72 5.81 -1.04
CA GLU A 309 10.99 7.16 -1.54
C GLU A 309 10.67 7.32 -3.04
N ALA A 310 10.27 6.24 -3.72
CA ALA A 310 9.96 6.24 -5.14
C ALA A 310 8.45 6.34 -5.40
N ILE A 311 8.06 7.20 -6.35
CA ILE A 311 6.67 7.29 -6.83
C ILE A 311 6.36 6.07 -7.69
N PHE A 312 7.26 5.75 -8.63
CA PHE A 312 7.06 4.67 -9.60
C PHE A 312 7.90 3.44 -9.25
N TRP A 313 7.25 2.28 -9.31
CA TRP A 313 7.89 0.99 -9.16
C TRP A 313 8.67 0.62 -10.42
N ASP A 314 8.01 0.62 -11.57
CA ASP A 314 8.62 0.33 -12.86
C ASP A 314 8.34 1.48 -13.84
N GLN A 315 8.49 1.25 -15.15
CA GLN A 315 8.32 2.27 -16.17
C GLN A 315 6.89 2.85 -16.27
N MET A 316 5.89 2.22 -15.64
CA MET A 316 4.48 2.57 -15.80
C MET A 316 3.69 2.58 -14.49
N HIS A 317 4.09 1.78 -13.49
CA HIS A 317 3.26 1.51 -12.34
C HIS A 317 3.76 2.19 -11.06
N PRO A 318 2.87 2.69 -10.19
CA PRO A 318 3.26 3.25 -8.90
C PRO A 318 3.79 2.21 -7.92
N THR A 319 4.58 2.67 -6.95
CA THR A 319 4.93 1.86 -5.78
C THR A 319 3.74 1.68 -4.85
N MET A 320 3.84 0.71 -3.94
CA MET A 320 2.87 0.48 -2.88
C MET A 320 2.60 1.75 -2.07
N TRP A 321 3.67 2.52 -1.78
CA TRP A 321 3.59 3.73 -0.98
C TRP A 321 3.01 4.92 -1.74
N ALA A 322 3.26 5.01 -3.04
CA ALA A 322 2.56 5.97 -3.89
C ALA A 322 1.05 5.70 -3.90
N TRP A 323 0.65 4.44 -4.01
CA TRP A 323 -0.76 4.05 -3.90
C TRP A 323 -1.35 4.40 -2.53
N HIS A 324 -0.63 4.12 -1.44
CA HIS A 324 -1.06 4.49 -0.10
C HIS A 324 -1.31 5.99 0.02
N TYR A 325 -0.41 6.82 -0.49
CA TYR A 325 -0.55 8.28 -0.48
C TYR A 325 -1.78 8.73 -1.27
N ILE A 326 -1.95 8.23 -2.50
CA ILE A 326 -3.09 8.58 -3.37
C ILE A 326 -4.42 8.18 -2.72
N VAL A 327 -4.50 6.98 -2.16
CA VAL A 327 -5.71 6.52 -1.44
C VAL A 327 -5.97 7.37 -0.19
N GLY A 328 -4.91 7.75 0.52
CA GLY A 328 -4.98 8.71 1.63
C GLY A 328 -5.60 10.05 1.22
N LEU A 329 -5.31 10.56 0.02
CA LEU A 329 -5.93 11.78 -0.50
C LEU A 329 -7.44 11.60 -0.73
N TYR A 330 -7.88 10.49 -1.33
CA TYR A 330 -9.32 10.21 -1.51
C TYR A 330 -10.06 10.14 -0.16
N ILE A 331 -9.43 9.57 0.85
CA ILE A 331 -10.01 9.39 2.20
C ILE A 331 -10.17 10.73 2.91
N ASN A 332 -9.17 11.60 2.82
CA ASN A 332 -9.05 12.74 3.72
C ASN A 332 -9.41 14.08 3.08
N GLU A 333 -9.39 14.18 1.75
CA GLU A 333 -9.52 15.46 1.05
C GLU A 333 -10.68 15.46 0.04
N PRO A 334 -11.71 16.30 0.25
CA PRO A 334 -12.91 16.25 -0.57
C PRO A 334 -12.75 16.50 -2.06
N ARG A 335 -11.73 17.27 -2.42
CA ARG A 335 -11.50 17.72 -3.79
C ARG A 335 -11.13 16.61 -4.77
N TYR A 336 -10.80 15.41 -4.26
CA TYR A 336 -10.32 14.30 -5.08
C TYR A 336 -11.39 13.25 -5.38
N LEU A 337 -12.65 13.54 -5.03
CA LEU A 337 -13.81 12.75 -5.40
C LEU A 337 -14.79 13.61 -6.17
N LEU A 338 -15.13 13.19 -7.38
CA LEU A 338 -16.11 13.87 -8.20
C LEU A 338 -17.42 13.08 -8.19
N LEU A 339 -18.54 13.81 -8.27
CA LEU A 339 -19.90 13.26 -8.24
C LEU A 339 -20.27 12.54 -6.93
N ALA A 340 -19.42 12.63 -5.89
CA ALA A 340 -19.78 12.16 -4.56
C ALA A 340 -20.84 13.09 -3.95
N ASP A 341 -21.87 12.49 -3.37
CA ASP A 341 -22.87 13.15 -2.53
C ASP A 341 -22.34 13.45 -1.11
N ALA A 342 -21.11 13.02 -0.83
CA ALA A 342 -20.38 13.27 0.40
C ALA A 342 -19.05 14.00 0.11
N PRO A 343 -18.54 14.80 1.06
CA PRO A 343 -17.27 15.49 0.87
C PRO A 343 -16.11 14.51 0.68
N THR A 344 -15.95 13.48 1.52
CA THR A 344 -14.77 12.58 1.49
C THR A 344 -15.12 11.12 1.20
N LEU A 345 -14.14 10.28 0.84
CA LEU A 345 -14.40 8.85 0.58
C LEU A 345 -14.85 8.18 1.87
N LYS A 346 -14.28 8.59 3.01
CA LYS A 346 -14.71 8.13 4.33
C LYS A 346 -16.20 8.40 4.56
N GLN A 347 -16.66 9.61 4.28
CA GLN A 347 -18.08 9.97 4.47
C GLN A 347 -18.98 9.32 3.42
N TRP A 348 -18.49 9.18 2.19
CA TRP A 348 -19.21 8.49 1.12
C TRP A 348 -19.40 7.01 1.45
N LEU A 349 -18.38 6.34 1.98
CA LEU A 349 -18.51 4.97 2.48
C LEU A 349 -19.54 4.89 3.62
N GLN A 350 -19.51 5.82 4.57
CA GLN A 350 -20.46 5.88 5.70
C GLN A 350 -21.91 6.09 5.27
N ILE A 351 -22.18 6.94 4.26
CA ILE A 351 -23.53 7.20 3.73
C ILE A 351 -24.06 6.00 2.94
N ASN A 352 -23.17 5.17 2.40
CA ASN A 352 -23.52 4.02 1.55
C ASN A 352 -23.54 2.69 2.29
N ASP A 353 -23.75 2.72 3.61
CA ASP A 353 -23.76 1.55 4.51
C ASP A 353 -22.45 0.72 4.48
N ALA A 354 -21.38 1.28 3.89
CA ALA A 354 -20.02 0.80 4.01
C ALA A 354 -19.38 1.40 5.28
N VAL A 355 -19.59 0.69 6.39
CA VAL A 355 -18.82 0.77 7.65
C VAL A 355 -19.25 1.89 8.61
N GLN A 356 -19.65 1.50 9.84
CA GLN A 356 -19.49 2.36 11.03
C GLN A 356 -18.06 2.90 11.04
N GLU A 357 -17.88 4.21 11.25
CA GLU A 357 -16.64 4.84 11.72
C GLU A 357 -15.38 3.96 11.60
N PRO A 358 -14.41 4.27 10.71
CA PRO A 358 -13.05 4.21 11.20
C PRO A 358 -12.98 5.30 12.28
N VAL A 359 -13.35 4.90 13.51
CA VAL A 359 -12.37 4.98 14.57
C VAL A 359 -11.21 4.28 13.89
N ALA A 360 -10.25 5.06 13.38
CA ALA A 360 -8.89 4.59 13.54
C ALA A 360 -8.92 4.13 14.99
N ALA A 361 -8.95 2.82 15.25
CA ALA A 361 -8.35 2.39 16.48
C ALA A 361 -7.01 3.13 16.36
N PRO A 362 -6.72 4.17 17.18
CA PRO A 362 -5.34 4.54 17.33
C PRO A 362 -4.69 3.18 17.56
N MET A 363 -3.78 2.76 16.66
CA MET A 363 -3.21 1.40 16.68
C MET A 363 -3.25 0.93 18.11
N ALA A 364 -4.13 -0.03 18.45
CA ALA A 364 -4.56 -0.22 19.84
C ALA A 364 -3.30 -0.06 20.69
N PRO A 365 -3.22 0.98 21.57
CA PRO A 365 -1.94 1.49 22.05
C PRO A 365 -1.13 0.26 22.43
N PRO A 366 0.03 0.07 21.79
CA PRO A 366 0.62 -1.25 21.64
C PRO A 366 0.51 -2.01 22.95
N ASP A 367 -0.09 -3.20 22.96
CA ASP A 367 -0.36 -3.90 24.21
C ASP A 367 0.96 -4.13 24.96
N LEU A 368 1.26 -3.21 25.89
CA LEU A 368 2.52 -3.20 26.62
C LEU A 368 2.60 -4.40 27.57
N SER A 369 1.52 -5.16 27.75
CA SER A 369 1.56 -6.45 28.46
C SER A 369 2.06 -7.61 27.59
N SER A 370 2.12 -7.44 26.25
CA SER A 370 2.63 -8.42 25.29
C SER A 370 3.97 -7.99 24.69
N ALA A 371 4.84 -8.95 24.37
CA ALA A 371 6.10 -8.65 23.68
C ALA A 371 5.89 -7.99 22.30
N ALA A 372 4.88 -8.42 21.54
CA ALA A 372 4.56 -7.84 20.23
C ALA A 372 4.11 -6.38 20.35
N GLY A 373 3.26 -6.05 21.35
CA GLY A 373 2.89 -4.67 21.62
C GLY A 373 4.09 -3.83 22.06
N GLN A 374 4.95 -4.32 22.94
CA GLN A 374 6.16 -3.59 23.33
C GLN A 374 7.09 -3.28 22.14
N VAL A 375 7.29 -4.23 21.24
CA VAL A 375 8.08 -4.07 20.01
C VAL A 375 7.45 -3.02 19.11
N GLN A 376 6.14 -3.07 18.93
CA GLN A 376 5.42 -2.09 18.13
C GLN A 376 5.47 -0.68 18.74
N ALA A 377 5.44 -0.56 20.08
CA ALA A 377 5.59 0.71 20.80
C ALA A 377 6.98 1.33 20.57
N ALA A 378 8.01 0.51 20.72
CA ALA A 378 9.39 0.89 20.47
C ALA A 378 9.60 1.27 18.99
N PHE A 379 9.06 0.48 18.07
CA PHE A 379 9.12 0.75 16.64
C PHE A 379 8.50 2.11 16.30
N ASN A 380 7.29 2.38 16.79
CA ASN A 380 6.62 3.66 16.58
C ASN A 380 7.42 4.84 17.13
N TYR A 381 8.04 4.69 18.30
CA TYR A 381 8.89 5.73 18.89
C TYR A 381 10.13 6.01 18.04
N LEU A 382 10.72 4.97 17.45
CA LEU A 382 11.95 5.06 16.68
C LEU A 382 11.73 5.58 15.24
N LEU A 383 10.50 5.58 14.73
CA LEU A 383 10.16 6.13 13.41
C LEU A 383 10.62 7.59 13.24
N ASP A 384 10.57 8.38 14.32
CA ASP A 384 11.00 9.79 14.31
C ASP A 384 12.52 9.95 14.49
N LYS A 385 13.29 8.86 14.54
CA LYS A 385 14.74 8.86 14.73
C LYS A 385 15.45 8.43 13.43
N PRO A 386 15.70 9.35 12.48
CA PRO A 386 16.19 9.02 11.15
C PRO A 386 17.54 8.30 11.15
N GLN A 387 18.37 8.46 12.19
CA GLN A 387 19.64 7.77 12.35
C GLN A 387 19.53 6.25 12.60
N TYR A 388 18.31 5.72 12.82
CA TYR A 388 18.05 4.29 13.06
C TYR A 388 17.20 3.64 11.96
N SER A 389 16.94 4.34 10.85
CA SER A 389 16.02 3.88 9.81
C SER A 389 16.44 2.58 9.12
N GLU A 390 17.74 2.31 8.95
CA GLU A 390 18.23 1.05 8.40
C GLU A 390 17.99 -0.13 9.37
N ALA A 391 18.18 0.10 10.68
CA ALA A 391 17.87 -0.87 11.72
C ALA A 391 16.37 -1.20 11.74
N LEU A 392 15.52 -0.18 11.64
CA LEU A 392 14.06 -0.34 11.61
C LEU A 392 13.60 -1.09 10.36
N GLY A 393 14.17 -0.80 9.19
CA GLY A 393 13.89 -1.55 7.97
C GLY A 393 14.28 -3.03 8.09
N LEU A 394 15.40 -3.33 8.75
CA LEU A 394 15.81 -4.70 9.06
C LEU A 394 14.81 -5.37 10.02
N LEU A 395 14.44 -4.71 11.11
CA LEU A 395 13.48 -5.22 12.10
C LEU A 395 12.11 -5.54 11.48
N GLN A 396 11.63 -4.71 10.55
CA GLN A 396 10.42 -4.97 9.77
C GLN A 396 10.56 -6.18 8.84
N SER A 397 11.74 -6.36 8.22
CA SER A 397 11.99 -7.47 7.29
C SER A 397 12.12 -8.84 7.95
N LEU A 398 12.46 -8.89 9.24
CA LEU A 398 12.76 -10.14 9.97
C LEU A 398 11.56 -10.74 10.69
N ASN A 399 10.36 -10.14 10.56
CA ASN A 399 9.15 -10.56 11.29
C ASN A 399 9.45 -10.68 12.81
N MET A 400 10.09 -9.65 13.37
CA MET A 400 10.54 -9.64 14.78
C MET A 400 9.38 -9.87 15.76
N ASP A 401 8.16 -9.52 15.40
CA ASP A 401 6.95 -9.82 16.19
C ASP A 401 6.73 -11.34 16.35
N ALA A 402 6.97 -12.13 15.30
CA ALA A 402 6.90 -13.58 15.34
C ALA A 402 8.08 -14.22 16.10
N LEU A 403 9.26 -13.59 16.07
CA LEU A 403 10.42 -14.03 16.83
C LEU A 403 10.29 -13.70 18.32
N LEU A 404 9.83 -12.50 18.68
CA LEU A 404 9.68 -12.04 20.06
C LEU A 404 8.41 -12.58 20.71
N SER A 405 7.39 -12.95 19.94
CA SER A 405 6.24 -13.70 20.47
C SER A 405 6.61 -15.11 20.95
N GLN A 406 7.67 -15.74 20.44
CA GLN A 406 8.24 -16.97 21.03
C GLN A 406 8.79 -16.75 22.44
N TYR A 407 9.06 -15.50 22.79
CA TYR A 407 9.62 -15.07 24.07
C TYR A 407 8.69 -14.10 24.79
N SER A 408 7.37 -14.23 24.57
CA SER A 408 6.29 -13.30 24.93
C SER A 408 6.17 -12.85 26.40
N SER A 409 6.99 -13.41 27.30
CA SER A 409 7.07 -13.07 28.72
C SER A 409 8.45 -12.60 29.20
N GLN A 410 9.43 -12.49 28.30
CA GLN A 410 10.81 -12.16 28.66
C GLN A 410 11.07 -10.66 28.63
N VAL A 411 11.63 -10.18 29.72
CA VAL A 411 12.20 -8.83 29.84
C VAL A 411 13.48 -8.79 29.03
N VAL A 412 13.65 -7.79 28.15
CA VAL A 412 14.80 -7.73 27.22
C VAL A 412 15.47 -6.36 27.18
N THR A 413 16.76 -6.37 26.83
CA THR A 413 17.52 -5.19 26.44
C THR A 413 17.92 -5.34 24.97
N VAL A 414 17.73 -4.31 24.17
CA VAL A 414 18.08 -4.29 22.74
C VAL A 414 19.20 -3.29 22.51
N PHE A 415 20.24 -3.71 21.81
CA PHE A 415 21.27 -2.81 21.32
C PHE A 415 21.03 -2.53 19.83
N LEU A 416 20.61 -1.31 19.50
CA LEU A 416 20.15 -0.93 18.16
C LEU A 416 21.24 -0.15 17.41
N PRO A 417 21.79 -0.68 16.31
CA PRO A 417 22.82 0.02 15.53
C PRO A 417 22.26 1.23 14.79
N THR A 418 23.04 2.31 14.67
CA THR A 418 22.72 3.44 13.78
C THR A 418 22.99 3.13 12.31
N ASN A 419 22.49 3.97 11.41
CA ASN A 419 22.82 3.91 9.97
C ASN A 419 24.34 4.02 9.72
N ASP A 420 25.04 4.83 10.53
CA ASP A 420 26.50 4.93 10.47
C ASP A 420 27.17 3.63 10.92
N ALA A 421 26.61 2.95 11.93
CA ALA A 421 27.06 1.63 12.36
C ALA A 421 26.95 0.59 11.23
N PHE A 422 25.83 0.58 10.50
CA PHE A 422 25.66 -0.28 9.33
C PHE A 422 26.63 0.09 8.20
N THR A 423 26.85 1.38 7.97
CA THR A 423 27.81 1.86 6.96
C THR A 423 29.24 1.48 7.29
N ALA A 424 29.62 1.52 8.57
CA ALA A 424 30.93 1.15 9.07
C ALA A 424 31.13 -0.38 9.21
N THR A 425 30.08 -1.18 9.01
CA THR A 425 30.16 -2.63 9.14
C THR A 425 30.96 -3.23 8.00
N ASP A 426 31.92 -4.10 8.33
CA ASP A 426 32.79 -4.76 7.36
C ASP A 426 31.97 -5.51 6.29
N ARG A 427 32.28 -5.23 5.03
CA ARG A 427 31.59 -5.83 3.89
C ARG A 427 31.76 -7.35 3.87
N ALA A 428 32.93 -7.86 4.26
CA ALA A 428 33.15 -9.30 4.30
C ALA A 428 32.30 -9.98 5.39
N PHE A 429 32.05 -9.32 6.52
CA PHE A 429 31.07 -9.79 7.51
C PHE A 429 29.66 -9.80 6.94
N ILE A 430 29.20 -8.70 6.33
CA ILE A 430 27.88 -8.61 5.69
C ILE A 430 27.69 -9.75 4.67
N ASP A 431 28.66 -9.94 3.76
CA ASP A 431 28.59 -10.96 2.73
C ASP A 431 28.54 -12.39 3.34
N ARG A 432 29.25 -12.65 4.45
CA ARG A 432 29.16 -13.94 5.19
C ARG A 432 27.78 -14.16 5.82
N VAL A 433 27.23 -13.15 6.48
CA VAL A 433 25.90 -13.20 7.12
C VAL A 433 24.84 -13.58 6.08
N PHE A 434 24.86 -12.93 4.91
CA PHE A 434 23.92 -13.22 3.83
C PHE A 434 24.20 -14.59 3.17
N ALA A 435 25.46 -14.94 2.89
CA ALA A 435 25.81 -16.23 2.30
C ALA A 435 25.42 -17.43 3.17
N GLN A 436 25.48 -17.27 4.50
CA GLN A 436 25.12 -18.30 5.47
C GLN A 436 23.66 -18.21 5.94
N ASN A 437 22.88 -17.24 5.44
CA ASN A 437 21.50 -16.97 5.86
C ASN A 437 21.35 -16.73 7.39
N LYS A 438 22.31 -16.04 8.00
CA LYS A 438 22.40 -15.79 9.46
C LYS A 438 21.93 -14.41 9.90
N VAL A 439 21.16 -13.71 9.06
CA VAL A 439 20.65 -12.36 9.37
C VAL A 439 19.82 -12.38 10.67
N ASN A 440 19.01 -13.42 10.87
CA ASN A 440 18.23 -13.61 12.11
C ASN A 440 19.11 -13.84 13.34
N ASP A 441 20.19 -14.61 13.21
CA ASP A 441 21.11 -14.89 14.31
C ASP A 441 21.83 -13.61 14.75
N VAL A 442 22.27 -12.79 13.79
CA VAL A 442 22.85 -11.47 14.08
C VAL A 442 21.82 -10.57 14.76
N ALA A 443 20.59 -10.49 14.27
CA ALA A 443 19.55 -9.68 14.88
C ALA A 443 19.22 -10.13 16.32
N LEU A 444 19.09 -11.44 16.55
CA LEU A 444 18.85 -12.01 17.88
C LEU A 444 20.05 -11.85 18.82
N TYR A 445 21.27 -11.72 18.31
CA TYR A 445 22.46 -11.42 19.12
C TYR A 445 22.42 -10.01 19.71
N HIS A 446 21.73 -9.07 19.06
CA HIS A 446 21.52 -7.71 19.57
C HIS A 446 20.45 -7.62 20.66
N VAL A 447 19.68 -8.69 20.89
CA VAL A 447 18.66 -8.78 21.93
C VAL A 447 19.22 -9.62 23.06
N VAL A 448 19.27 -9.06 24.26
CA VAL A 448 19.76 -9.75 25.47
C VAL A 448 18.66 -9.90 26.51
N LYS A 449 18.73 -10.96 27.31
CA LYS A 449 17.76 -11.32 28.35
C LYS A 449 18.00 -10.48 29.60
N GLY A 450 16.97 -9.80 30.07
CA GLY A 450 16.96 -8.96 31.28
C GLY A 450 16.77 -7.48 30.99
N TYR A 451 16.44 -6.70 32.02
CA TYR A 451 16.30 -5.24 31.93
C TYR A 451 17.59 -4.57 32.41
N TYR A 452 18.33 -3.98 31.49
CA TYR A 452 19.59 -3.30 31.76
C TYR A 452 19.59 -1.88 31.22
N ASP A 453 18.91 -0.96 31.91
CA ASP A 453 19.07 0.46 31.59
C ASP A 453 20.51 0.93 31.89
N VAL A 454 20.86 2.15 31.46
CA VAL A 454 22.23 2.69 31.66
C VAL A 454 22.64 2.66 33.14
N ASN A 455 21.72 2.90 34.07
CA ASN A 455 22.04 2.88 35.49
C ASN A 455 22.33 1.45 35.96
N ALA A 456 21.52 0.47 35.57
CA ALA A 456 21.73 -0.94 35.86
C ALA A 456 23.05 -1.46 35.27
N LEU A 457 23.39 -1.04 34.05
CA LEU A 457 24.68 -1.38 33.43
C LEU A 457 25.85 -0.79 34.22
N VAL A 458 25.79 0.49 34.58
CA VAL A 458 26.93 1.18 35.23
C VAL A 458 27.10 0.80 36.70
N THR A 459 26.00 0.55 37.42
CA THR A 459 26.02 0.19 38.84
C THR A 459 26.26 -1.30 39.05
N GLY A 460 25.56 -2.16 38.30
CA GLY A 460 25.69 -3.60 38.39
C GLY A 460 26.97 -4.14 37.76
N LYS A 461 27.53 -3.40 36.78
CA LYS A 461 28.73 -3.77 36.01
C LYS A 461 28.78 -5.24 35.60
N PRO A 462 27.72 -5.82 34.98
CA PRO A 462 27.80 -7.17 34.45
C PRO A 462 28.99 -7.31 33.49
N SER A 463 29.72 -8.42 33.58
CA SER A 463 30.81 -8.70 32.62
C SER A 463 30.31 -9.18 31.26
N SER A 464 29.10 -9.75 31.21
CA SER A 464 28.43 -10.16 29.98
C SER A 464 26.90 -10.23 30.15
N LEU A 465 26.18 -10.22 29.04
CA LEU A 465 24.72 -10.34 28.96
C LEU A 465 24.36 -11.52 28.03
N ALA A 466 23.41 -12.35 28.42
CA ALA A 466 23.00 -13.49 27.60
C ALA A 466 22.09 -13.03 26.45
N SER A 467 22.50 -13.26 25.20
CA SER A 467 21.69 -12.95 24.02
C SER A 467 20.52 -13.93 23.84
N MET A 468 19.62 -13.61 22.92
CA MET A 468 18.55 -14.52 22.49
C MET A 468 19.06 -15.69 21.64
N THR A 469 20.27 -15.59 21.06
CA THR A 469 20.96 -16.75 20.45
C THR A 469 21.58 -17.69 21.48
N GLY A 470 21.67 -17.27 22.75
CA GLY A 470 22.33 -18.00 23.83
C GLY A 470 23.83 -17.69 23.96
N GLU A 471 24.41 -16.94 23.02
CA GLU A 471 25.77 -16.41 23.12
C GLU A 471 25.86 -15.29 24.17
N GLN A 472 27.05 -15.10 24.77
CA GLN A 472 27.28 -14.03 25.73
C GLN A 472 27.77 -12.78 25.01
N VAL A 473 27.07 -11.66 25.19
CA VAL A 473 27.49 -10.32 24.74
C VAL A 473 28.35 -9.71 25.85
N PRO A 474 29.68 -9.56 25.68
CA PRO A 474 30.53 -8.98 26.71
C PRO A 474 30.20 -7.50 26.93
N VAL A 475 30.39 -7.01 28.15
CA VAL A 475 30.20 -5.58 28.50
C VAL A 475 31.45 -5.04 29.17
N PHE A 476 31.85 -3.83 28.77
CA PHE A 476 33.04 -3.16 29.25
C PHE A 476 32.72 -1.73 29.70
N TYR A 477 33.50 -1.26 30.67
CA TYR A 477 33.29 0.03 31.33
C TYR A 477 34.56 0.89 31.34
N PRO A 478 35.15 1.20 30.17
CA PRO A 478 36.26 2.13 30.11
C PRO A 478 35.77 3.56 30.41
N PRO A 479 36.67 4.52 30.67
CA PRO A 479 36.29 5.91 31.01
C PRO A 479 35.40 6.61 29.97
N GLN A 480 35.41 6.15 28.72
CA GLN A 480 34.69 6.73 27.59
C GLN A 480 33.19 6.34 27.53
N GLY A 481 32.73 5.40 28.36
CA GLY A 481 31.33 4.98 28.42
C GLY A 481 31.15 3.47 28.57
N VAL A 482 29.93 2.99 28.28
CA VAL A 482 29.62 1.55 28.25
C VAL A 482 29.84 1.03 26.84
N PHE A 483 30.58 -0.08 26.72
CA PHE A 483 30.82 -0.77 25.46
C PHE A 483 30.28 -2.19 25.54
N VAL A 484 29.70 -2.66 24.44
CA VAL A 484 29.10 -3.99 24.32
C VAL A 484 29.61 -4.70 23.07
N GLY A 485 29.56 -6.04 23.10
CA GLY A 485 30.06 -6.88 22.01
C GLY A 485 31.52 -7.27 22.17
N VAL A 486 31.96 -8.19 21.32
CA VAL A 486 33.29 -8.78 21.40
C VAL A 486 34.36 -7.69 21.21
N ASN A 487 35.44 -7.71 22.01
CA ASN A 487 36.55 -6.75 21.90
C ASN A 487 36.16 -5.26 22.00
N GLN A 488 35.17 -4.91 22.82
CA GLN A 488 34.69 -3.51 22.96
C GLN A 488 34.18 -2.93 21.63
N GLN A 489 33.55 -3.77 20.81
CA GLN A 489 33.16 -3.44 19.44
C GLN A 489 32.23 -2.23 19.33
N ALA A 490 31.21 -2.12 20.18
CA ALA A 490 30.19 -1.09 20.03
C ALA A 490 30.05 -0.25 21.29
N LYS A 491 30.12 1.06 21.13
CA LYS A 491 29.83 2.02 22.20
C LYS A 491 28.32 2.23 22.29
N VAL A 492 27.78 2.26 23.50
CA VAL A 492 26.44 2.79 23.74
C VAL A 492 26.49 4.31 23.59
N ILE A 493 25.87 4.83 22.53
CA ILE A 493 25.88 6.26 22.19
C ILE A 493 24.57 6.95 22.58
N ASP A 494 23.44 6.25 22.44
CA ASP A 494 22.13 6.71 22.89
C ASP A 494 21.64 5.79 24.00
N GLY A 495 22.08 6.08 25.21
CA GLY A 495 21.66 5.33 26.39
C GLY A 495 20.19 5.55 26.71
N ASN A 496 19.44 4.47 26.95
CA ASN A 496 18.00 4.52 27.22
C ASN A 496 17.21 5.20 26.07
N LEU A 497 17.62 4.96 24.83
CA LEU A 497 16.97 5.47 23.62
C LEU A 497 15.44 5.23 23.66
N TYR A 498 15.03 4.07 24.15
CA TYR A 498 13.64 3.79 24.50
C TYR A 498 13.60 2.98 25.81
N THR A 499 12.65 3.29 26.69
CA THR A 499 12.45 2.56 27.95
C THR A 499 10.98 2.24 28.17
N ALA A 500 10.71 0.97 28.41
CA ALA A 500 9.49 0.44 29.00
C ALA A 500 9.88 -0.20 30.35
N PRO A 501 9.75 0.53 31.48
CA PRO A 501 10.31 0.13 32.77
C PRO A 501 9.96 -1.31 33.17
N GLY A 502 10.98 -2.10 33.48
CA GLY A 502 10.82 -3.51 33.89
C GLY A 502 10.42 -4.48 32.77
N GLN A 503 10.38 -4.02 31.52
CA GLN A 503 9.95 -4.80 30.36
C GLN A 503 10.97 -4.77 29.22
N MET A 504 11.31 -3.57 28.75
CA MET A 504 12.22 -3.40 27.62
C MET A 504 13.07 -2.14 27.79
N VAL A 505 14.32 -2.21 27.37
CA VAL A 505 15.13 -1.01 27.14
C VAL A 505 15.90 -1.15 25.85
N ILE A 506 15.97 -0.07 25.08
CA ILE A 506 16.75 0.02 23.84
C ILE A 506 17.88 1.01 24.06
N HIS A 507 19.08 0.61 23.67
CA HIS A 507 20.26 1.47 23.60
C HIS A 507 20.68 1.62 22.15
N GLY A 508 20.94 2.85 21.71
CA GLY A 508 21.60 3.07 20.42
C GLY A 508 23.09 2.78 20.51
N ILE A 509 23.63 2.08 19.51
CA ILE A 509 25.05 1.74 19.42
C ILE A 509 25.67 2.19 18.09
N ASP A 510 26.97 2.46 18.11
CA ASP A 510 27.72 2.95 16.95
C ASP A 510 28.33 1.86 16.04
N HIS A 511 28.20 0.58 16.40
CA HIS A 511 28.66 -0.56 15.58
C HIS A 511 27.66 -1.72 15.64
N VAL A 512 27.55 -2.49 14.56
CA VAL A 512 26.77 -3.74 14.55
C VAL A 512 27.48 -4.79 15.39
N LEU A 513 26.78 -5.42 16.33
CA LEU A 513 27.28 -6.52 17.14
C LEU A 513 27.45 -7.78 16.30
N MET A 514 28.63 -8.38 16.39
CA MET A 514 28.99 -9.57 15.62
C MET A 514 29.00 -10.81 16.52
N PRO A 515 28.05 -11.75 16.37
CA PRO A 515 28.11 -13.04 17.06
C PRO A 515 29.33 -13.84 16.59
N SER A 516 29.87 -14.66 17.49
CA SER A 516 31.12 -15.40 17.25
C SER A 516 30.97 -16.52 16.22
N GLY A 517 29.75 -16.98 15.99
CA GLY A 517 29.43 -18.07 15.06
C GLY A 517 29.17 -17.67 13.60
N VAL A 518 29.47 -16.44 13.15
CA VAL A 518 29.02 -15.91 11.84
C VAL A 518 30.13 -15.43 10.90
#